data_AF-A0A926AM98-F1
#
_entry.id   AF-A0A926AM98-F1
#
_cell.length_a   1.000
_cell.length_b   1.000
_cell.length_c   1.000
_cell.angle_alpha   90.00
_cell.angle_beta   90.00
_cell.angle_gamma   90.00
#
_symmetry.space_group_name_H-M   'P 1'
#
loop_
_entity.id
_entity.type
_entity.pdbx_description
1 polymer ?
#
loop_
_entity_poly.entity_id
_entity_poly.type
_entity_poly.pdbx_seq_one_letter_code
_entity_poly.pdbx_strand_id
1 'polypeptide(L)'
;LATVATNYNTDGKLFTQGNLTSVRIANADKDAVNYADLVTLAANWTAANPNLSGFSAAVQADGDRAFALTSGGSRHQYIARGSGAWSNAANWSNGVPNSAGAVASLLTKPQDDVTLEVDGVFTIGQLNFDNFFNYTLNGGGALLFQTNNGARAEINTFAASPTISASVSINSNTDATVTYATDTLTLSGALTTSAAGTTLAKVGAGKLVISGTQFHAPGATLAVNGGVVDLNSNAGSGGPNLNLTTATGTTANFNASQSMANITNNGAFNVNVGSSVVGTVDGTGNTSVATPATIAAVRYRQSTLSVNGTASVIANGSSSSLSIVDQLVLPGTGKLDLNDNDLVVSSSTYAAITGSIATARNSGAWDGPGITSTAAKNATPKNRTLGTLTGAQFHAAQGAGATFDGVTVLDTDVLVKFPYYGDVDFNGLVDFDDYSRIDSGFNNNRTGWFNGDVDYNGIVDFDDYSLIDQAFNTQSGTLRRAMSYLNGSDRSDAGMDAPSLQLVVDHLGQFGEQYAAGFLASVPEPTSAIVFAGLAASAASVRRRRRCN
;
A
#
# COMPACT_ATOMS: atom_id res chain seq x y z
N LEU A 1 33.57 -9.59 39.06
CA LEU A 1 34.13 -10.05 40.36
C LEU A 1 33.12 -10.00 41.51
N ALA A 2 32.41 -8.89 41.76
CA ALA A 2 31.35 -8.84 42.79
C ALA A 2 30.13 -9.73 42.47
N THR A 3 29.76 -9.90 41.19
CA THR A 3 28.63 -10.76 40.77
C THR A 3 28.88 -12.26 40.93
N VAL A 4 30.16 -12.68 41.03
CA VAL A 4 30.53 -14.09 41.28
C VAL A 4 30.44 -14.42 42.77
N ALA A 5 30.53 -13.41 43.64
CA ALA A 5 30.53 -13.59 45.09
C ALA A 5 29.14 -13.73 45.71
N THR A 6 28.05 -13.41 45.00
CA THR A 6 26.68 -13.49 45.51
C THR A 6 26.03 -14.87 45.38
N ASN A 7 26.70 -15.86 44.77
CA ASN A 7 26.16 -17.19 44.50
C ASN A 7 26.63 -18.29 45.49
N TYR A 8 26.94 -17.95 46.73
CA TYR A 8 27.10 -18.95 47.79
C TYR A 8 25.72 -19.49 48.23
N ASN A 9 25.57 -20.80 48.41
CA ASN A 9 24.46 -21.34 49.21
C ASN A 9 24.75 -21.13 50.71
N THR A 10 23.71 -21.28 51.54
CA THR A 10 23.66 -20.88 52.97
C THR A 10 24.69 -21.55 53.90
N ASP A 11 25.50 -22.49 53.42
CA ASP A 11 26.31 -23.37 54.28
C ASP A 11 27.83 -23.20 54.11
N GLY A 12 28.31 -22.22 53.32
CA GLY A 12 29.69 -21.72 53.39
C GLY A 12 30.82 -22.70 53.03
N LYS A 13 30.60 -23.69 52.15
CA LYS A 13 31.67 -24.63 51.70
C LYS A 13 32.13 -24.36 50.27
N LEU A 14 33.46 -24.43 50.05
CA LEU A 14 34.13 -24.37 48.74
C LEU A 14 33.77 -25.58 47.85
N PHE A 15 33.79 -25.37 46.53
CA PHE A 15 33.50 -26.37 45.50
C PHE A 15 34.28 -27.67 45.72
N THR A 16 33.57 -28.78 45.98
CA THR A 16 34.16 -30.11 46.11
C THR A 16 33.58 -31.07 45.06
N GLN A 17 34.37 -32.07 44.67
CA GLN A 17 34.07 -33.00 43.58
C GLN A 17 32.73 -33.72 43.80
N GLY A 18 31.84 -33.65 42.81
CA GLY A 18 30.56 -34.37 42.78
C GLY A 18 29.31 -33.49 42.82
N ASN A 19 29.41 -32.21 43.16
CA ASN A 19 28.24 -31.30 43.26
C ASN A 19 28.17 -30.20 42.18
N LEU A 20 29.10 -30.19 41.22
CA LEU A 20 29.09 -29.23 40.11
C LEU A 20 28.96 -29.98 38.79
N THR A 21 27.76 -30.01 38.21
CA THR A 21 27.47 -30.69 36.94
C THR A 21 27.60 -29.78 35.73
N SER A 22 27.56 -28.45 35.92
CA SER A 22 27.79 -27.46 34.87
C SER A 22 28.11 -26.07 35.46
N VAL A 23 28.93 -25.29 34.76
CA VAL A 23 29.07 -23.84 34.98
C VAL A 23 28.31 -23.13 33.86
N ARG A 24 27.34 -22.29 34.23
CA ARG A 24 26.58 -21.47 33.29
C ARG A 24 26.92 -20.01 33.54
N ILE A 25 27.47 -19.34 32.52
CA ILE A 25 27.69 -17.89 32.57
C ILE A 25 26.36 -17.25 32.17
N ALA A 26 25.83 -16.39 33.03
CA ALA A 26 24.61 -15.64 32.72
C ALA A 26 24.87 -14.65 31.58
N ASN A 27 23.86 -14.37 30.75
CA ASN A 27 23.99 -13.44 29.62
C ASN A 27 24.50 -12.04 30.01
N ALA A 28 24.28 -11.62 31.26
CA ALA A 28 24.75 -10.34 31.78
C ALA A 28 26.27 -10.30 32.04
N ASP A 29 26.93 -11.46 32.20
CA ASP A 29 28.33 -11.56 32.61
C ASP A 29 29.24 -12.20 31.53
N LYS A 30 28.69 -12.55 30.36
CA LYS A 30 29.41 -13.27 29.29
C LYS A 30 30.62 -12.53 28.71
N ASP A 31 30.61 -11.20 28.83
CA ASP A 31 31.67 -10.32 28.31
C ASP A 31 32.66 -9.86 29.41
N ALA A 32 32.36 -10.17 30.68
CA ALA A 32 33.23 -9.89 31.82
C ALA A 32 34.12 -11.08 32.22
N VAL A 33 33.92 -12.24 31.59
CA VAL A 33 34.67 -13.47 31.83
C VAL A 33 35.53 -13.79 30.60
N ASN A 34 36.83 -13.55 30.71
CA ASN A 34 37.79 -13.83 29.65
C ASN A 34 38.56 -15.15 29.92
N TYR A 35 39.41 -15.54 28.97
CA TYR A 35 40.21 -16.75 29.08
C TYR A 35 41.11 -16.77 30.34
N ALA A 36 41.65 -15.63 30.77
CA ALA A 36 42.47 -15.53 31.98
C ALA A 36 41.63 -15.69 33.26
N ASP A 37 40.38 -15.26 33.26
CA ASP A 37 39.45 -15.48 34.38
C ASP A 37 39.10 -16.98 34.53
N LEU A 38 38.90 -17.67 33.40
CA LEU A 38 38.66 -19.11 33.36
C LEU A 38 39.91 -19.92 33.76
N VAL A 39 41.10 -19.46 33.36
CA VAL A 39 42.39 -20.03 33.80
C VAL A 39 42.64 -19.80 35.29
N THR A 40 42.25 -18.64 35.82
CA THR A 40 42.33 -18.33 37.26
C THR A 40 41.35 -19.16 38.09
N LEU A 41 40.14 -19.39 37.56
CA LEU A 41 39.15 -20.30 38.15
C LEU A 41 39.65 -21.75 38.16
N ALA A 42 40.29 -22.19 37.07
CA ALA A 42 40.87 -23.53 36.93
C ALA A 42 42.14 -23.71 37.78
N ALA A 43 42.96 -22.67 37.98
CA ALA A 43 44.18 -22.71 38.80
C ALA A 43 43.89 -22.89 40.31
N ASN A 44 42.66 -22.60 40.75
CA ASN A 44 42.20 -22.83 42.11
C ASN A 44 41.59 -24.23 42.32
N TRP A 45 41.62 -25.10 41.31
CA TRP A 45 41.27 -26.50 41.45
C TRP A 45 42.41 -27.28 42.12
N THR A 46 42.13 -27.87 43.28
CA THR A 46 43.14 -28.59 44.08
C THR A 46 43.32 -30.05 43.67
N ALA A 47 42.77 -30.47 42.53
CA ALA A 47 42.95 -31.80 41.96
C ALA A 47 43.19 -31.73 40.45
N ALA A 48 43.75 -32.81 39.87
CA ALA A 48 44.22 -32.89 38.49
C ALA A 48 43.23 -32.31 37.48
N ASN A 49 43.73 -31.44 36.59
CA ASN A 49 42.94 -30.75 35.57
C ASN A 49 42.03 -31.73 34.81
N PRO A 50 40.72 -31.46 34.67
CA PRO A 50 39.88 -32.18 33.73
C PRO A 50 40.45 -31.98 32.32
N ASN A 51 40.49 -33.06 31.55
CA ASN A 51 40.95 -33.02 30.17
C ASN A 51 40.03 -32.11 29.34
N LEU A 52 40.54 -30.94 28.93
CA LEU A 52 39.83 -29.96 28.13
C LEU A 52 39.86 -30.27 26.61
N SER A 53 40.39 -31.43 26.20
CA SER A 53 40.40 -31.84 24.78
C SER A 53 39.00 -32.02 24.18
N GLY A 54 37.94 -31.97 24.98
CA GLY A 54 36.53 -32.03 24.57
C GLY A 54 35.83 -30.68 24.41
N PHE A 55 36.49 -29.54 24.65
CA PHE A 55 35.88 -28.21 24.50
C PHE A 55 35.55 -27.83 23.03
N SER A 56 35.94 -28.67 22.07
CA SER A 56 35.72 -28.48 20.63
C SER A 56 34.30 -28.82 20.14
N ALA A 57 33.51 -29.58 20.91
CA ALA A 57 32.19 -30.02 20.47
C ALA A 57 31.05 -29.04 20.81
N ALA A 58 31.14 -28.28 21.90
CA ALA A 58 30.10 -27.32 22.29
C ALA A 58 30.20 -25.99 21.51
N VAL A 59 31.43 -25.56 21.16
CA VAL A 59 31.67 -24.46 20.22
C VAL A 59 31.28 -24.87 18.79
N GLN A 60 31.42 -26.15 18.45
CA GLN A 60 30.78 -26.71 17.25
C GLN A 60 29.26 -26.64 17.34
N ALA A 61 28.63 -26.97 18.47
CA ALA A 61 27.17 -26.94 18.62
C ALA A 61 26.56 -25.52 18.64
N ASP A 62 27.30 -24.49 19.04
CA ASP A 62 26.89 -23.08 18.86
C ASP A 62 27.21 -22.60 17.42
N GLY A 63 28.28 -23.11 16.80
CA GLY A 63 28.53 -23.00 15.36
C GLY A 63 27.51 -23.73 14.48
N ASP A 64 26.87 -24.79 14.98
CA ASP A 64 25.85 -25.59 14.29
C ASP A 64 24.45 -25.00 14.52
N ARG A 65 24.21 -24.34 15.66
CA ARG A 65 22.96 -23.61 15.95
C ARG A 65 22.84 -22.29 15.19
N ALA A 66 23.95 -21.70 14.76
CA ALA A 66 23.97 -20.52 13.89
C ALA A 66 24.00 -20.84 12.38
N PHE A 67 24.26 -22.09 11.97
CA PHE A 67 24.48 -22.48 10.58
C PHE A 67 23.81 -23.79 10.19
N ALA A 68 22.50 -23.77 9.92
CA ALA A 68 21.89 -24.79 9.08
C ALA A 68 22.37 -24.58 7.63
N LEU A 69 23.34 -25.38 7.16
CA LEU A 69 23.81 -25.34 5.78
C LEU A 69 22.66 -25.60 4.80
N THR A 70 22.46 -24.71 3.83
CA THR A 70 21.66 -24.99 2.63
C THR A 70 22.51 -25.34 1.41
N SER A 71 23.83 -25.13 1.38
CA SER A 71 24.68 -25.68 0.31
C SER A 71 26.16 -25.83 0.71
N GLY A 72 26.80 -26.91 0.27
CA GLY A 72 28.17 -27.32 0.63
C GLY A 72 29.31 -26.46 0.04
N GLY A 73 29.23 -25.13 0.13
CA GLY A 73 30.28 -24.22 -0.29
C GLY A 73 31.45 -24.13 0.70
N SER A 74 32.60 -23.62 0.21
CA SER A 74 33.78 -23.35 1.05
C SER A 74 33.50 -22.22 2.05
N ARG A 75 34.00 -22.38 3.28
CA ARG A 75 33.80 -21.43 4.39
C ARG A 75 35.00 -20.51 4.53
N HIS A 76 34.75 -19.21 4.62
CA HIS A 76 35.77 -18.17 4.72
C HIS A 76 35.43 -17.24 5.88
N GLN A 77 36.24 -17.24 6.93
CA GLN A 77 36.06 -16.33 8.07
C GLN A 77 36.96 -15.10 7.91
N TYR A 78 36.42 -13.91 8.16
CA TYR A 78 37.24 -12.71 8.31
C TYR A 78 38.04 -12.78 9.60
N ILE A 79 39.37 -12.78 9.49
CA ILE A 79 40.30 -13.00 10.61
C ILE A 79 41.13 -11.77 10.99
N ALA A 80 41.06 -10.69 10.21
CA ALA A 80 41.72 -9.45 10.57
C ALA A 80 40.99 -8.73 11.72
N ARG A 81 41.75 -8.02 12.54
CA ARG A 81 41.22 -7.30 13.73
C ARG A 81 40.63 -5.93 13.40
N GLY A 82 41.00 -5.33 12.27
CA GLY A 82 40.56 -4.00 11.85
C GLY A 82 39.96 -4.03 10.45
N SER A 83 39.71 -2.85 9.90
CA SER A 83 39.25 -2.64 8.52
C SER A 83 40.23 -3.21 7.48
N GLY A 84 39.74 -3.49 6.27
CA GLY A 84 40.58 -4.01 5.18
C GLY A 84 39.84 -4.21 3.87
N ALA A 85 40.58 -4.53 2.80
CA ALA A 85 40.01 -4.89 1.51
C ALA A 85 39.49 -6.34 1.51
N TRP A 86 38.37 -6.58 0.81
CA TRP A 86 37.79 -7.90 0.60
C TRP A 86 38.74 -8.79 -0.21
N SER A 87 39.39 -8.24 -1.24
CA SER A 87 40.35 -8.94 -2.11
C SER A 87 41.63 -9.43 -1.40
N ASN A 88 41.94 -8.93 -0.20
CA ASN A 88 43.16 -9.32 0.49
C ASN A 88 42.99 -10.70 1.15
N ALA A 89 43.59 -11.72 0.54
CA ALA A 89 43.54 -13.10 1.02
C ALA A 89 44.04 -13.28 2.47
N ALA A 90 44.95 -12.43 2.95
CA ALA A 90 45.45 -12.49 4.32
C ALA A 90 44.40 -12.13 5.37
N ASN A 91 43.32 -11.47 4.97
CA ASN A 91 42.20 -11.14 5.85
C ASN A 91 41.23 -12.32 6.06
N TRP A 92 41.39 -13.43 5.33
CA TRP A 92 40.46 -14.56 5.33
C TRP A 92 41.12 -15.88 5.73
N SER A 93 40.42 -16.71 6.50
CA SER A 93 40.94 -17.99 6.99
C SER A 93 41.24 -19.02 5.89
N ASN A 94 40.50 -18.98 4.76
CA ASN A 94 40.57 -19.95 3.67
C ASN A 94 40.65 -19.25 2.30
N GLY A 95 41.37 -18.13 2.23
CA GLY A 95 41.43 -17.28 1.04
C GLY A 95 40.14 -16.48 0.83
N VAL A 96 40.11 -15.66 -0.23
CA VAL A 96 39.00 -14.73 -0.50
C VAL A 96 37.73 -15.51 -0.90
N PRO A 97 36.57 -15.28 -0.24
CA PRO A 97 35.30 -15.84 -0.69
C PRO A 97 34.89 -15.19 -2.02
N ASN A 98 34.90 -16.00 -3.09
CA ASN A 98 34.55 -15.55 -4.45
C ASN A 98 34.09 -16.71 -5.37
N SER A 99 33.10 -17.49 -4.94
CA SER A 99 32.48 -18.53 -5.76
C SER A 99 31.00 -18.72 -5.38
N ALA A 100 30.19 -19.23 -6.31
CA ALA A 100 28.80 -19.57 -6.02
C ALA A 100 28.72 -20.55 -4.83
N GLY A 101 27.85 -20.25 -3.86
CA GLY A 101 27.73 -21.02 -2.62
C GLY A 101 28.79 -20.72 -1.55
N ALA A 102 29.83 -19.92 -1.84
CA ALA A 102 30.86 -19.59 -0.84
C ALA A 102 30.24 -18.89 0.37
N VAL A 103 30.71 -19.25 1.56
CA VAL A 103 30.23 -18.67 2.82
C VAL A 103 31.26 -17.66 3.32
N ALA A 104 30.87 -16.38 3.39
CA ALA A 104 31.63 -15.33 4.04
C ALA A 104 31.09 -15.12 5.47
N SER A 105 31.93 -15.31 6.48
CA SER A 105 31.58 -15.19 7.89
C SER A 105 32.33 -14.04 8.54
N LEU A 106 31.61 -12.98 8.89
CA LEU A 106 32.07 -11.78 9.57
C LEU A 106 31.74 -11.93 11.06
N LEU A 107 32.64 -12.62 11.78
CA LEU A 107 32.44 -13.00 13.18
C LEU A 107 33.11 -12.00 14.14
N THR A 108 33.38 -12.44 15.37
CA THR A 108 33.84 -11.66 16.53
C THR A 108 35.35 -11.32 16.55
N LYS A 109 36.06 -11.42 15.43
CA LYS A 109 37.51 -11.14 15.38
C LYS A 109 37.83 -9.65 15.56
N PRO A 110 37.11 -8.72 14.88
CA PRO A 110 37.15 -7.31 15.24
C PRO A 110 36.55 -7.05 16.61
N GLN A 111 37.16 -6.11 17.33
CA GLN A 111 36.74 -5.68 18.67
C GLN A 111 36.25 -4.22 18.69
N ASP A 112 36.02 -3.65 17.50
CA ASP A 112 35.47 -2.32 17.24
C ASP A 112 34.69 -2.38 15.92
N ASP A 113 33.90 -1.35 15.61
CA ASP A 113 33.24 -1.20 14.31
C ASP A 113 34.28 -1.12 13.19
N VAL A 114 34.10 -1.91 12.12
CA VAL A 114 35.06 -1.99 11.01
C VAL A 114 34.41 -1.79 9.66
N THR A 115 35.20 -1.28 8.72
CA THR A 115 34.82 -1.17 7.31
C THR A 115 35.57 -2.20 6.48
N LEU A 116 34.83 -2.99 5.71
CA LEU A 116 35.40 -3.88 4.71
C LEU A 116 35.15 -3.30 3.32
N GLU A 117 36.24 -3.02 2.61
CA GLU A 117 36.17 -2.46 1.26
C GLU A 117 35.95 -3.60 0.24
N VAL A 118 34.75 -3.65 -0.31
CA VAL A 118 34.37 -4.43 -1.50
C VAL A 118 34.97 -3.72 -2.71
N ASP A 119 36.21 -4.06 -3.03
CA ASP A 119 37.07 -3.44 -4.03
C ASP A 119 37.02 -4.13 -5.41
N GLY A 120 36.09 -5.06 -5.59
CA GLY A 120 35.88 -5.82 -6.82
C GLY A 120 34.49 -6.45 -6.85
N VAL A 121 34.27 -7.33 -7.83
CA VAL A 121 33.02 -8.11 -7.92
C VAL A 121 33.27 -9.48 -7.30
N PHE A 122 32.56 -9.80 -6.22
CA PHE A 122 32.71 -11.06 -5.48
C PHE A 122 31.41 -11.84 -5.47
N THR A 123 31.49 -13.11 -5.82
CA THR A 123 30.34 -14.04 -5.79
C THR A 123 30.35 -14.82 -4.48
N ILE A 124 29.22 -14.83 -3.77
CA ILE A 124 29.04 -15.58 -2.52
C ILE A 124 27.65 -16.21 -2.49
N GLY A 125 27.50 -17.32 -1.77
CA GLY A 125 26.20 -17.91 -1.48
C GLY A 125 25.62 -17.45 -0.15
N GLN A 126 26.48 -17.13 0.82
CA GLN A 126 26.05 -16.76 2.16
C GLN A 126 26.97 -15.68 2.75
N LEU A 127 26.38 -14.68 3.38
CA LEU A 127 27.06 -13.65 4.17
C LEU A 127 26.50 -13.66 5.59
N ASN A 128 27.36 -13.81 6.61
CA ASN A 128 26.93 -13.82 8.00
C ASN A 128 27.61 -12.71 8.77
N PHE A 129 26.81 -11.84 9.39
CA PHE A 129 27.20 -10.90 10.42
C PHE A 129 26.85 -11.48 11.79
N ASP A 130 27.88 -11.86 12.54
CA ASP A 130 27.73 -12.39 13.89
C ASP A 130 28.79 -11.74 14.79
N ASN A 131 28.60 -10.45 15.01
CA ASN A 131 29.42 -9.64 15.88
C ASN A 131 28.55 -8.54 16.51
N PHE A 132 28.86 -8.15 17.74
CA PHE A 132 28.21 -7.01 18.40
C PHE A 132 28.68 -5.67 17.86
N PHE A 133 29.85 -5.63 17.22
CA PHE A 133 30.34 -4.48 16.48
C PHE A 133 29.84 -4.49 15.04
N ASN A 134 29.57 -3.29 14.51
CA ASN A 134 29.05 -3.14 13.16
C ASN A 134 30.13 -3.39 12.12
N TYR A 135 29.77 -4.18 11.12
CA TYR A 135 30.48 -4.21 9.85
C TYR A 135 29.81 -3.26 8.87
N THR A 136 30.62 -2.41 8.23
CA THR A 136 30.23 -1.65 7.05
C THR A 136 30.93 -2.25 5.83
N LEU A 137 30.17 -2.82 4.90
CA LEU A 137 30.69 -3.25 3.60
C LEU A 137 30.55 -2.09 2.61
N ASN A 138 31.65 -1.40 2.32
CA ASN A 138 31.68 -0.22 1.44
C ASN A 138 32.53 -0.49 0.19
N GLY A 139 32.65 0.45 -0.74
CA GLY A 139 33.51 0.35 -1.92
C GLY A 139 32.73 0.33 -3.23
N GLY A 140 33.43 0.59 -4.33
CA GLY A 140 32.84 0.66 -5.67
C GLY A 140 32.51 -0.71 -6.31
N GLY A 141 32.84 -1.81 -5.63
CA GLY A 141 32.58 -3.16 -6.07
C GLY A 141 31.15 -3.65 -5.84
N ALA A 142 30.96 -4.96 -6.00
CA ALA A 142 29.66 -5.61 -5.88
C ALA A 142 29.75 -6.99 -5.20
N LEU A 143 28.72 -7.33 -4.44
CA LEU A 143 28.48 -8.67 -3.90
C LEU A 143 27.36 -9.34 -4.70
N LEU A 144 27.67 -10.45 -5.35
CA LEU A 144 26.72 -11.27 -6.11
C LEU A 144 26.28 -12.45 -5.26
N PHE A 145 25.02 -12.45 -4.83
CA PHE A 145 24.40 -13.54 -4.08
C PHE A 145 23.93 -14.63 -5.04
N GLN A 146 24.70 -15.71 -5.10
CA GLN A 146 24.51 -16.82 -6.04
C GLN A 146 24.84 -18.15 -5.38
N THR A 147 23.98 -19.14 -5.62
CA THR A 147 24.18 -20.54 -5.22
C THR A 147 24.16 -21.46 -6.45
N ASN A 148 24.49 -22.73 -6.21
CA ASN A 148 24.31 -23.80 -7.19
C ASN A 148 23.01 -24.57 -6.90
N ASN A 149 22.51 -25.31 -7.89
CA ASN A 149 21.42 -26.29 -7.75
C ASN A 149 20.09 -25.72 -7.22
N GLY A 150 19.83 -24.42 -7.40
CA GLY A 150 18.56 -23.80 -7.00
C GLY A 150 18.38 -23.58 -5.50
N ALA A 151 19.43 -23.77 -4.69
CA ALA A 151 19.41 -23.40 -3.27
C ALA A 151 19.20 -21.88 -3.09
N ARG A 152 18.75 -21.44 -1.92
CA ARG A 152 18.66 -20.01 -1.61
C ARG A 152 20.02 -19.48 -1.17
N ALA A 153 20.39 -18.29 -1.59
CA ALA A 153 21.47 -17.53 -0.99
C ALA A 153 21.00 -16.88 0.32
N GLU A 154 21.93 -16.39 1.13
CA GLU A 154 21.62 -15.91 2.47
C GLU A 154 22.44 -14.66 2.86
N ILE A 155 21.78 -13.70 3.50
CA ILE A 155 22.37 -12.56 4.21
C ILE A 155 21.85 -12.62 5.64
N ASN A 156 22.68 -13.03 6.58
CA ASN A 156 22.27 -13.29 7.94
C ASN A 156 22.88 -12.25 8.88
N THR A 157 22.02 -11.46 9.53
CA THR A 157 22.35 -10.59 10.64
C THR A 157 21.89 -11.27 11.92
N PHE A 158 22.84 -11.89 12.61
CA PHE A 158 22.62 -12.54 13.91
C PHE A 158 22.83 -11.60 15.09
N ALA A 159 23.55 -10.49 14.90
CA ALA A 159 23.71 -9.43 15.89
C ALA A 159 24.08 -8.10 15.22
N ALA A 160 23.90 -7.01 15.97
CA ALA A 160 24.22 -5.63 15.57
C ALA A 160 23.45 -5.14 14.33
N SER A 161 23.82 -3.98 13.80
CA SER A 161 23.12 -3.34 12.68
C SER A 161 24.08 -3.05 11.50
N PRO A 162 24.47 -4.08 10.73
CA PRO A 162 25.42 -3.94 9.64
C PRO A 162 24.85 -3.12 8.47
N THR A 163 25.77 -2.51 7.72
CA THR A 163 25.46 -1.74 6.52
C THR A 163 26.23 -2.27 5.32
N ILE A 164 25.55 -2.45 4.19
CA ILE A 164 26.14 -2.79 2.90
C ILE A 164 25.90 -1.60 1.96
N SER A 165 26.93 -0.76 1.81
CA SER A 165 26.99 0.37 0.88
C SER A 165 27.53 -0.01 -0.49
N ALA A 166 28.24 -1.14 -0.61
CA ALA A 166 28.61 -1.72 -1.90
C ALA A 166 27.37 -2.23 -2.65
N SER A 167 27.47 -2.39 -3.98
CA SER A 167 26.34 -2.88 -4.77
C SER A 167 26.02 -4.34 -4.42
N VAL A 168 24.74 -4.69 -4.39
CA VAL A 168 24.24 -6.03 -4.10
C VAL A 168 23.44 -6.53 -5.29
N SER A 169 23.79 -7.72 -5.80
CA SER A 169 23.02 -8.42 -6.83
C SER A 169 22.46 -9.72 -6.30
N ILE A 170 21.17 -9.92 -6.48
CA ILE A 170 20.42 -11.13 -6.15
C ILE A 170 20.32 -11.97 -7.43
N ASN A 171 21.23 -12.93 -7.58
CA ASN A 171 21.29 -13.83 -8.75
C ASN A 171 20.58 -15.17 -8.49
N SER A 172 20.42 -15.54 -7.22
CA SER A 172 19.58 -16.65 -6.76
C SER A 172 18.54 -16.11 -5.78
N ASN A 173 17.47 -16.86 -5.50
CA ASN A 173 16.56 -16.48 -4.42
C ASN A 173 17.36 -16.30 -3.12
N THR A 174 17.15 -15.21 -2.39
CA THR A 174 17.97 -14.85 -1.23
C THR A 174 17.11 -14.61 -0.01
N ASP A 175 17.53 -15.15 1.14
CA ASP A 175 16.96 -14.80 2.45
C ASP A 175 17.84 -13.77 3.15
N ALA A 176 17.25 -12.62 3.47
CA ALA A 176 17.83 -11.62 4.34
C ALA A 176 17.26 -11.79 5.76
N THR A 177 18.00 -12.48 6.62
CA THR A 177 17.62 -12.75 8.01
C THR A 177 18.11 -11.63 8.90
N VAL A 178 17.21 -10.98 9.64
CA VAL A 178 17.57 -10.08 10.74
C VAL A 178 16.93 -10.61 12.01
N THR A 179 17.73 -11.24 12.86
CA THR A 179 17.24 -12.14 13.91
C THR A 179 16.46 -11.39 14.99
N TYR A 180 17.07 -10.35 15.55
CA TYR A 180 16.51 -9.61 16.69
C TYR A 180 15.72 -8.38 16.25
N ALA A 181 14.63 -8.10 16.95
CA ALA A 181 13.69 -7.01 16.62
C ALA A 181 14.32 -5.60 16.67
N THR A 182 15.39 -5.41 17.44
CA THR A 182 16.11 -4.14 17.57
C THR A 182 17.12 -3.91 16.45
N ASP A 183 17.49 -4.95 15.73
CA ASP A 183 18.60 -4.93 14.78
C ASP A 183 18.13 -4.55 13.38
N THR A 184 19.02 -3.95 12.62
CA THR A 184 18.74 -3.47 11.26
C THR A 184 19.85 -3.90 10.30
N LEU A 185 19.49 -4.58 9.21
CA LEU A 185 20.34 -4.71 8.03
C LEU A 185 20.05 -3.56 7.08
N THR A 186 21.06 -2.76 6.74
CA THR A 186 20.90 -1.64 5.77
C THR A 186 21.59 -1.98 4.45
N LEU A 187 20.84 -1.91 3.34
CA LEU A 187 21.34 -1.97 1.97
C LEU A 187 21.26 -0.57 1.36
N SER A 188 22.36 0.17 1.46
CA SER A 188 22.49 1.55 0.96
C SER A 188 23.14 1.64 -0.42
N GLY A 189 23.84 0.58 -0.85
CA GLY A 189 24.33 0.43 -2.22
C GLY A 189 23.23 0.07 -3.21
N ALA A 190 23.55 0.05 -4.49
CA ALA A 190 22.58 -0.35 -5.52
C ALA A 190 22.13 -1.80 -5.31
N LEU A 191 20.81 -2.04 -5.32
CA LEU A 191 20.21 -3.36 -5.23
C LEU A 191 19.70 -3.79 -6.60
N THR A 192 20.19 -4.92 -7.11
CA THR A 192 19.75 -5.50 -8.38
C THR A 192 19.18 -6.90 -8.18
N THR A 193 18.01 -7.21 -8.73
CA THR A 193 17.58 -8.60 -8.96
C THR A 193 17.76 -8.92 -10.44
N SER A 194 18.77 -9.72 -10.77
CA SER A 194 19.28 -9.85 -12.15
C SER A 194 18.55 -10.91 -12.97
N ALA A 195 18.03 -11.95 -12.33
CA ALA A 195 17.26 -13.01 -12.98
C ALA A 195 15.74 -12.82 -12.76
N ALA A 196 14.96 -13.06 -13.82
CA ALA A 196 13.50 -12.97 -13.78
C ALA A 196 12.92 -13.90 -12.71
N GLY A 197 11.90 -13.44 -12.00
CA GLY A 197 11.23 -14.23 -10.96
C GLY A 197 12.04 -14.46 -9.67
N THR A 198 13.21 -13.85 -9.51
CA THR A 198 14.00 -14.01 -8.27
C THR A 198 13.35 -13.31 -7.08
N THR A 199 13.47 -13.93 -5.91
CA THR A 199 12.91 -13.44 -4.66
C THR A 199 14.01 -13.03 -3.69
N LEU A 200 13.92 -11.82 -3.14
CA LEU A 200 14.58 -11.43 -1.90
C LEU A 200 13.56 -11.53 -0.77
N ALA A 201 13.75 -12.45 0.17
CA ALA A 201 12.85 -12.59 1.31
C ALA A 201 13.47 -12.01 2.57
N LYS A 202 12.78 -11.07 3.21
CA LYS A 202 13.09 -10.60 4.55
C LYS A 202 12.49 -11.56 5.58
N VAL A 203 13.35 -12.17 6.40
CA VAL A 203 12.97 -13.07 7.50
C VAL A 203 13.57 -12.59 8.84
N GLY A 204 13.11 -13.18 9.95
CA GLY A 204 13.50 -12.76 11.31
C GLY A 204 12.78 -11.49 11.79
N ALA A 205 12.86 -11.22 13.10
CA ALA A 205 12.05 -10.17 13.74
C ALA A 205 12.53 -8.74 13.47
N GLY A 206 13.80 -8.56 13.08
CA GLY A 206 14.40 -7.25 12.87
C GLY A 206 14.00 -6.57 11.57
N LYS A 207 14.74 -5.54 11.20
CA LYS A 207 14.40 -4.64 10.09
C LYS A 207 15.40 -4.75 8.93
N LEU A 208 14.89 -4.72 7.70
CA LEU A 208 15.68 -4.49 6.49
C LEU A 208 15.38 -3.11 5.93
N VAL A 209 16.42 -2.30 5.73
CA VAL A 209 16.33 -0.98 5.09
C VAL A 209 16.96 -1.07 3.72
N ILE A 210 16.25 -0.62 2.68
CA ILE A 210 16.79 -0.47 1.32
C ILE A 210 16.74 1.01 0.96
N SER A 211 17.90 1.62 0.74
CA SER A 211 18.02 3.06 0.47
C SER A 211 18.84 3.42 -0.77
N GLY A 212 19.55 2.45 -1.36
CA GLY A 212 20.26 2.64 -2.63
C GLY A 212 19.35 2.51 -3.86
N THR A 213 19.87 2.82 -5.05
CA THR A 213 19.13 2.66 -6.31
C THR A 213 18.71 1.21 -6.54
N GLN A 214 17.50 0.99 -7.06
CA GLN A 214 16.95 -0.36 -7.23
C GLN A 214 16.66 -0.67 -8.71
N PHE A 215 17.09 -1.85 -9.16
CA PHE A 215 16.81 -2.38 -10.49
C PHE A 215 16.33 -3.82 -10.39
N HIS A 216 15.15 -4.11 -10.94
CA HIS A 216 14.56 -5.44 -10.81
C HIS A 216 14.20 -6.03 -12.17
N ALA A 217 14.60 -7.28 -12.39
CA ALA A 217 14.14 -8.08 -13.52
C ALA A 217 12.62 -8.34 -13.41
N PRO A 218 11.92 -8.56 -14.54
CA PRO A 218 10.49 -8.86 -14.54
C PRO A 218 10.13 -10.03 -13.60
N GLY A 219 9.06 -9.84 -12.82
CA GLY A 219 8.56 -10.86 -11.89
C GLY A 219 9.37 -11.02 -10.61
N ALA A 220 10.41 -10.20 -10.38
CA ALA A 220 11.13 -10.22 -9.13
C ALA A 220 10.20 -9.94 -7.94
N THR A 221 10.51 -10.50 -6.77
CA THR A 221 9.66 -10.37 -5.58
C THR A 221 10.48 -9.96 -4.35
N LEU A 222 9.97 -8.99 -3.60
CA LEU A 222 10.40 -8.71 -2.23
C LEU A 222 9.36 -9.32 -1.28
N ALA A 223 9.74 -10.37 -0.56
CA ALA A 223 8.85 -11.09 0.34
C ALA A 223 9.14 -10.75 1.80
N VAL A 224 8.22 -10.04 2.46
CA VAL A 224 8.31 -9.72 3.89
C VAL A 224 7.65 -10.85 4.68
N ASN A 225 8.47 -11.81 5.09
CA ASN A 225 8.05 -13.00 5.84
C ASN A 225 8.27 -12.86 7.36
N GLY A 226 8.99 -11.83 7.79
CA GLY A 226 9.19 -11.50 9.20
C GLY A 226 9.68 -10.07 9.42
N GLY A 227 9.25 -9.45 10.52
CA GLY A 227 9.71 -8.14 10.95
C GLY A 227 9.27 -7.02 10.00
N VAL A 228 10.21 -6.11 9.70
CA VAL A 228 9.93 -4.86 8.98
C VAL A 228 10.82 -4.71 7.75
N VAL A 229 10.26 -4.19 6.66
CA VAL A 229 11.01 -3.63 5.52
C VAL A 229 10.72 -2.14 5.38
N ASP A 230 11.78 -1.35 5.25
CA ASP A 230 11.71 0.07 4.88
C ASP A 230 12.29 0.26 3.47
N LEU A 231 11.46 0.71 2.53
CA LEU A 231 11.87 1.13 1.20
C LEU A 231 12.05 2.66 1.20
N ASN A 232 13.30 3.09 1.30
CA ASN A 232 13.71 4.50 1.34
C ASN A 232 14.16 5.03 -0.03
N SER A 233 14.06 4.23 -1.08
CA SER A 233 14.35 4.60 -2.47
C SER A 233 13.33 3.96 -3.41
N ASN A 234 13.18 4.48 -4.63
CA ASN A 234 12.21 3.97 -5.61
C ASN A 234 12.62 2.59 -6.15
N ALA A 235 11.78 1.58 -5.93
CA ALA A 235 11.95 0.20 -6.41
C ALA A 235 11.69 0.02 -7.92
N GLY A 236 11.19 1.04 -8.63
CA GLY A 236 10.82 0.91 -10.05
C GLY A 236 11.66 1.71 -11.02
N SER A 237 12.89 2.10 -10.68
CA SER A 237 13.73 2.93 -11.57
C SER A 237 14.03 2.29 -12.93
N GLY A 238 13.94 0.95 -13.05
CA GLY A 238 14.03 0.20 -14.32
C GLY A 238 12.69 -0.25 -14.90
N GLY A 239 11.57 0.25 -14.37
CA GLY A 239 10.21 -0.21 -14.63
C GLY A 239 9.55 -0.86 -13.39
N PRO A 240 8.20 -0.92 -13.33
CA PRO A 240 7.44 -1.46 -12.21
C PRO A 240 7.49 -3.00 -12.19
N ASN A 241 8.68 -3.58 -11.99
CA ASN A 241 8.93 -5.02 -12.11
C ASN A 241 8.87 -5.78 -10.78
N LEU A 242 9.05 -5.08 -9.65
CA LEU A 242 9.10 -5.68 -8.32
C LEU A 242 7.68 -5.93 -7.79
N ASN A 243 7.36 -7.18 -7.47
CA ASN A 243 6.22 -7.53 -6.63
C ASN A 243 6.60 -7.42 -5.15
N LEU A 244 5.66 -7.00 -4.31
CA LEU A 244 5.82 -7.00 -2.86
C LEU A 244 4.81 -7.95 -2.24
N THR A 245 5.25 -8.84 -1.36
CA THR A 245 4.34 -9.68 -0.56
C THR A 245 4.59 -9.49 0.92
N THR A 246 3.56 -9.33 1.74
CA THR A 246 3.68 -9.27 3.20
C THR A 246 2.91 -10.42 3.84
N ALA A 247 3.51 -11.03 4.86
CA ALA A 247 2.85 -12.01 5.71
C ALA A 247 2.14 -11.32 6.90
N THR A 248 1.21 -12.02 7.54
CA THR A 248 0.58 -11.54 8.77
C THR A 248 1.62 -11.26 9.85
N GLY A 249 1.46 -10.14 10.57
CA GLY A 249 2.40 -9.70 11.60
C GLY A 249 3.68 -9.04 11.09
N THR A 250 3.78 -8.80 9.77
CA THR A 250 4.90 -8.08 9.16
C THR A 250 4.52 -6.68 8.70
N THR A 251 5.51 -5.82 8.49
CA THR A 251 5.30 -4.44 8.03
C THR A 251 6.18 -4.12 6.82
N ALA A 252 5.59 -3.50 5.80
CA ALA A 252 6.30 -2.86 4.70
C ALA A 252 6.00 -1.36 4.68
N ASN A 253 7.05 -0.54 4.68
CA ASN A 253 6.96 0.91 4.69
C ASN A 253 7.52 1.51 3.40
N PHE A 254 6.73 2.34 2.73
CA PHE A 254 7.20 3.21 1.65
C PHE A 254 7.56 4.57 2.24
N ASN A 255 8.87 4.80 2.37
CA ASN A 255 9.45 6.06 2.85
C ASN A 255 10.02 6.91 1.71
N ALA A 256 9.66 6.58 0.47
CA ALA A 256 9.95 7.31 -0.75
C ALA A 256 8.87 6.97 -1.78
N SER A 257 8.75 7.79 -2.84
CA SER A 257 7.92 7.46 -4.00
C SER A 257 8.32 6.10 -4.58
N GLN A 258 7.34 5.22 -4.79
CA GLN A 258 7.55 3.90 -5.37
C GLN A 258 6.90 3.76 -6.75
N SER A 259 7.51 2.94 -7.60
CA SER A 259 6.89 2.41 -8.81
C SER A 259 7.04 0.89 -8.77
N MET A 260 5.95 0.15 -8.67
CA MET A 260 6.03 -1.31 -8.46
C MET A 260 5.01 -2.07 -9.29
N ALA A 261 5.22 -3.39 -9.39
CA ALA A 261 4.23 -4.32 -9.92
C ALA A 261 3.08 -4.49 -8.92
N ASN A 262 2.71 -5.73 -8.58
CA ASN A 262 1.60 -5.99 -7.65
C ASN A 262 2.08 -6.03 -6.20
N ILE A 263 1.16 -5.69 -5.29
CA ILE A 263 1.30 -5.85 -3.85
C ILE A 263 0.30 -6.91 -3.38
N THR A 264 0.80 -7.95 -2.74
CA THR A 264 -0.01 -8.89 -1.95
C THR A 264 0.21 -8.60 -0.47
N ASN A 265 -0.65 -7.79 0.14
CA ASN A 265 -0.55 -7.38 1.53
C ASN A 265 -1.45 -8.22 2.44
N ASN A 266 -0.84 -9.04 3.31
CA ASN A 266 -1.52 -9.74 4.41
C ASN A 266 -1.05 -9.26 5.80
N GLY A 267 -0.21 -8.24 5.85
CA GLY A 267 0.33 -7.59 7.05
C GLY A 267 -0.06 -6.11 7.12
N ALA A 268 0.87 -5.27 7.58
CA ALA A 268 0.75 -3.82 7.54
C ALA A 268 1.52 -3.26 6.34
N PHE A 269 0.84 -2.48 5.51
CA PHE A 269 1.44 -1.75 4.38
C PHE A 269 1.23 -0.26 4.58
N ASN A 270 2.31 0.50 4.74
CA ASN A 270 2.27 1.92 5.04
C ASN A 270 2.91 2.74 3.93
N VAL A 271 2.16 3.68 3.37
CA VAL A 271 2.65 4.70 2.45
C VAL A 271 2.86 5.98 3.24
N ASN A 272 4.10 6.22 3.66
CA ASN A 272 4.42 7.28 4.62
C ASN A 272 4.67 8.62 3.93
N VAL A 273 5.30 8.61 2.76
CA VAL A 273 5.64 9.83 2.00
C VAL A 273 5.66 9.57 0.50
N GLY A 274 5.72 10.64 -0.29
CA GLY A 274 5.91 10.60 -1.73
C GLY A 274 4.66 10.25 -2.52
N SER A 275 4.87 9.99 -3.82
CA SER A 275 3.82 9.61 -4.76
C SER A 275 4.15 8.26 -5.36
N SER A 276 3.37 7.26 -4.97
CA SER A 276 3.57 5.88 -5.40
C SER A 276 2.56 5.48 -6.47
N VAL A 277 3.00 4.67 -7.43
CA VAL A 277 2.14 4.03 -8.42
C VAL A 277 2.43 2.54 -8.42
N VAL A 278 1.40 1.74 -8.25
CA VAL A 278 1.50 0.29 -8.15
C VAL A 278 0.42 -0.38 -9.00
N GLY A 279 0.57 -1.68 -9.23
CA GLY A 279 -0.47 -2.53 -9.80
C GLY A 279 -1.63 -2.72 -8.82
N THR A 280 -1.97 -3.98 -8.53
CA THR A 280 -3.00 -4.30 -7.53
C THR A 280 -2.45 -4.19 -6.10
N VAL A 281 -3.31 -3.82 -5.14
CA VAL A 281 -3.06 -3.97 -3.70
C VAL A 281 -4.09 -4.95 -3.15
N ASP A 282 -3.76 -6.24 -3.20
CA ASP A 282 -4.66 -7.33 -2.82
C ASP A 282 -4.20 -8.02 -1.52
N GLY A 283 -5.12 -8.67 -0.80
CA GLY A 283 -4.82 -9.49 0.39
C GLY A 283 -5.67 -9.11 1.60
N THR A 284 -5.39 -9.72 2.75
CA THR A 284 -6.18 -9.52 3.99
C THR A 284 -5.52 -8.57 4.98
N GLY A 285 -4.58 -7.75 4.50
CA GLY A 285 -3.81 -6.83 5.31
C GLY A 285 -4.50 -5.48 5.50
N ASN A 286 -3.77 -4.58 6.17
CA ASN A 286 -4.15 -3.20 6.38
C ASN A 286 -3.24 -2.30 5.56
N THR A 287 -3.84 -1.40 4.78
CA THR A 287 -3.13 -0.36 4.03
C THR A 287 -3.37 0.99 4.71
N SER A 288 -2.28 1.71 5.02
CA SER A 288 -2.34 3.08 5.53
C SER A 288 -1.64 4.05 4.58
N VAL A 289 -2.26 5.21 4.34
CA VAL A 289 -1.68 6.28 3.52
C VAL A 289 -1.62 7.54 4.38
N ALA A 290 -0.42 7.97 4.73
CA ALA A 290 -0.19 9.14 5.55
C ALA A 290 -0.35 10.44 4.75
N THR A 291 -0.56 11.57 5.43
CA THR A 291 -0.45 12.89 4.80
C THR A 291 1.03 13.31 4.76
N PRO A 292 1.59 13.84 3.65
CA PRO A 292 0.93 14.18 2.38
C PRO A 292 1.10 13.10 1.29
N ALA A 293 1.29 11.84 1.66
CA ALA A 293 1.56 10.77 0.72
C ALA A 293 0.38 10.51 -0.24
N THR A 294 0.72 10.07 -1.44
CA THR A 294 -0.25 9.65 -2.46
C THR A 294 0.09 8.26 -2.98
N ILE A 295 -0.92 7.46 -3.27
CA ILE A 295 -0.77 6.17 -3.95
C ILE A 295 -1.86 5.98 -5.01
N ALA A 296 -1.47 5.57 -6.21
CA ALA A 296 -2.38 5.10 -7.25
C ALA A 296 -2.20 3.60 -7.44
N ALA A 297 -3.30 2.85 -7.41
CA ALA A 297 -3.32 1.40 -7.61
C ALA A 297 -4.44 1.02 -8.59
N VAL A 298 -4.32 -0.13 -9.25
CA VAL A 298 -5.39 -0.69 -10.10
C VAL A 298 -6.65 -0.97 -9.28
N ARG A 299 -6.49 -1.41 -8.03
CA ARG A 299 -7.56 -1.60 -7.05
C ARG A 299 -6.98 -1.77 -5.64
N TYR A 300 -7.85 -1.67 -4.64
CA TYR A 300 -7.56 -2.04 -3.26
C TYR A 300 -8.50 -3.17 -2.83
N ARG A 301 -7.93 -4.31 -2.43
CA ARG A 301 -8.64 -5.41 -1.78
C ARG A 301 -7.97 -5.71 -0.46
N GLN A 302 -8.51 -5.19 0.63
CA GLN A 302 -7.85 -5.11 1.94
C GLN A 302 -8.84 -5.22 3.09
N SER A 303 -8.40 -5.67 4.26
CA SER A 303 -9.24 -5.62 5.47
C SER A 303 -9.47 -4.18 5.91
N THR A 304 -8.43 -3.34 5.91
CA THR A 304 -8.60 -1.90 6.17
C THR A 304 -7.87 -1.08 5.12
N LEU A 305 -8.54 -0.05 4.60
CA LEU A 305 -7.92 1.04 3.86
C LEU A 305 -8.09 2.34 4.67
N SER A 306 -6.99 2.83 5.25
CA SER A 306 -6.96 4.07 6.04
C SER A 306 -6.20 5.16 5.30
N VAL A 307 -6.87 6.23 4.89
CA VAL A 307 -6.30 7.25 4.00
C VAL A 307 -6.36 8.62 4.64
N ASN A 308 -5.24 9.08 5.19
CA ASN A 308 -5.04 10.46 5.65
C ASN A 308 -4.54 11.36 4.50
N GLY A 309 -3.77 10.79 3.57
CA GLY A 309 -3.32 11.44 2.33
C GLY A 309 -4.32 11.24 1.19
N THR A 310 -3.82 10.77 0.04
CA THR A 310 -4.66 10.44 -1.13
C THR A 310 -4.40 9.03 -1.62
N ALA A 311 -5.43 8.21 -1.71
CA ALA A 311 -5.41 6.95 -2.44
C ALA A 311 -6.26 7.11 -3.71
N SER A 312 -5.80 6.60 -4.84
CA SER A 312 -6.54 6.64 -6.10
C SER A 312 -6.63 5.25 -6.71
N VAL A 313 -7.77 4.94 -7.31
CA VAL A 313 -7.95 3.78 -8.19
C VAL A 313 -7.72 4.25 -9.62
N ILE A 314 -6.79 3.61 -10.33
CA ILE A 314 -6.44 3.96 -11.71
C ILE A 314 -7.67 3.78 -12.61
N ALA A 315 -7.95 4.76 -13.46
CA ALA A 315 -9.11 4.75 -14.36
C ALA A 315 -9.09 3.53 -15.29
N ASN A 316 -10.21 2.82 -15.35
CA ASN A 316 -10.39 1.59 -16.13
C ASN A 316 -11.88 1.25 -16.30
N GLY A 317 -12.73 1.59 -15.33
CA GLY A 317 -14.17 1.44 -15.40
C GLY A 317 -14.66 0.00 -15.63
N SER A 318 -13.85 -0.99 -15.29
CA SER A 318 -14.16 -2.41 -15.45
C SER A 318 -14.11 -3.15 -14.12
N SER A 319 -14.77 -4.32 -14.05
CA SER A 319 -14.77 -5.19 -12.87
C SER A 319 -13.39 -5.64 -12.41
N SER A 320 -12.37 -5.57 -13.27
CA SER A 320 -10.99 -5.89 -12.89
C SER A 320 -10.38 -4.88 -11.91
N SER A 321 -10.90 -3.64 -11.88
CA SER A 321 -10.50 -2.56 -10.97
C SER A 321 -11.44 -2.40 -9.77
N LEU A 322 -12.44 -3.29 -9.60
CA LEU A 322 -13.32 -3.28 -8.44
C LEU A 322 -12.51 -3.38 -7.15
N SER A 323 -12.63 -2.36 -6.30
CA SER A 323 -12.05 -2.33 -4.97
C SER A 323 -13.01 -2.93 -3.94
N ILE A 324 -12.49 -3.69 -2.99
CA ILE A 324 -13.27 -4.37 -1.95
C ILE A 324 -12.53 -4.20 -0.63
N VAL A 325 -13.08 -3.41 0.27
CA VAL A 325 -12.47 -3.20 1.59
C VAL A 325 -13.46 -3.56 2.67
N ASP A 326 -13.01 -4.20 3.75
CA ASP A 326 -13.90 -4.44 4.87
C ASP A 326 -14.17 -3.11 5.60
N GLN A 327 -13.12 -2.41 6.02
CA GLN A 327 -13.22 -1.09 6.63
C GLN A 327 -12.53 0.00 5.79
N LEU A 328 -13.25 1.10 5.53
CA LEU A 328 -12.70 2.33 4.95
C LEU A 328 -12.62 3.43 6.02
N VAL A 329 -11.44 4.03 6.19
CA VAL A 329 -11.21 5.10 7.18
C VAL A 329 -10.63 6.33 6.48
N LEU A 330 -11.38 7.44 6.51
CA LEU A 330 -11.03 8.72 5.86
C LEU A 330 -11.02 9.86 6.89
N PRO A 331 -9.96 9.99 7.71
CA PRO A 331 -9.88 11.05 8.70
C PRO A 331 -9.54 12.41 8.06
N GLY A 332 -10.11 13.48 8.60
CA GLY A 332 -9.76 14.86 8.24
C GLY A 332 -9.91 15.16 6.74
N THR A 333 -8.79 15.38 6.06
CA THR A 333 -8.73 15.73 4.64
C THR A 333 -8.43 14.54 3.70
N GLY A 334 -8.50 13.31 4.22
CA GLY A 334 -8.25 12.09 3.47
C GLY A 334 -9.09 11.98 2.20
N LYS A 335 -8.50 11.48 1.11
CA LYS A 335 -9.19 11.31 -0.17
C LYS A 335 -9.00 9.90 -0.74
N LEU A 336 -10.11 9.22 -1.03
CA LEU A 336 -10.14 8.08 -1.92
C LEU A 336 -10.74 8.53 -3.26
N ASP A 337 -9.92 8.63 -4.30
CA ASP A 337 -10.38 8.94 -5.65
C ASP A 337 -10.63 7.66 -6.43
N LEU A 338 -11.90 7.34 -6.69
CA LEU A 338 -12.28 6.15 -7.43
C LEU A 338 -12.10 6.28 -8.94
N ASN A 339 -11.82 7.49 -9.46
CA ASN A 339 -11.96 7.80 -10.88
C ASN A 339 -13.32 7.30 -11.40
N ASP A 340 -13.33 6.37 -12.33
CA ASP A 340 -14.52 5.76 -12.94
C ASP A 340 -14.78 4.32 -12.46
N ASN A 341 -14.18 3.93 -11.32
CA ASN A 341 -14.24 2.57 -10.78
C ASN A 341 -15.20 2.44 -9.60
N ASP A 342 -15.50 1.18 -9.27
CA ASP A 342 -16.48 0.80 -8.27
C ASP A 342 -15.81 0.33 -6.96
N LEU A 343 -16.59 0.34 -5.87
CA LEU A 343 -16.14 -0.01 -4.52
C LEU A 343 -17.22 -0.80 -3.77
N VAL A 344 -16.81 -1.86 -3.07
CA VAL A 344 -17.60 -2.55 -2.04
C VAL A 344 -16.98 -2.27 -0.67
N VAL A 345 -17.80 -1.88 0.31
CA VAL A 345 -17.40 -1.69 1.71
C VAL A 345 -18.29 -2.50 2.65
N SER A 346 -17.74 -3.40 3.45
CA SER A 346 -18.53 -4.36 4.25
C SER A 346 -18.86 -3.91 5.68
N SER A 347 -17.95 -3.21 6.36
CA SER A 347 -18.08 -2.83 7.78
C SER A 347 -18.26 -1.33 8.04
N SER A 348 -18.37 -0.50 6.99
CA SER A 348 -18.72 0.92 7.12
C SER A 348 -20.23 1.13 6.99
N THR A 349 -20.78 2.09 7.73
CA THR A 349 -22.21 2.40 7.62
C THR A 349 -22.52 3.09 6.29
N TYR A 350 -23.71 2.83 5.74
CA TYR A 350 -24.21 3.52 4.54
C TYR A 350 -24.11 5.04 4.68
N ALA A 351 -24.54 5.60 5.81
CA ALA A 351 -24.48 7.04 6.09
C ALA A 351 -23.05 7.62 6.09
N ALA A 352 -22.04 6.85 6.55
CA ALA A 352 -20.66 7.31 6.52
C ALA A 352 -20.10 7.36 5.08
N ILE A 353 -20.45 6.38 4.26
CA ILE A 353 -20.04 6.33 2.84
C ILE A 353 -20.73 7.44 2.04
N THR A 354 -22.05 7.58 2.15
CA THR A 354 -22.79 8.64 1.45
C THR A 354 -22.36 10.03 1.90
N GLY A 355 -22.17 10.25 3.21
CA GLY A 355 -21.66 11.53 3.73
C GLY A 355 -20.26 11.87 3.21
N SER A 356 -19.40 10.86 3.02
CA SER A 356 -18.06 11.03 2.44
C SER A 356 -18.11 11.38 0.96
N ILE A 357 -19.06 10.81 0.20
CA ILE A 357 -19.29 11.16 -1.21
C ILE A 357 -19.89 12.57 -1.33
N ALA A 358 -20.91 12.89 -0.54
CA ALA A 358 -21.56 14.21 -0.54
C ALA A 358 -20.55 15.34 -0.27
N THR A 359 -19.68 15.13 0.74
CA THR A 359 -18.60 16.07 1.07
C THR A 359 -17.60 16.23 -0.08
N ALA A 360 -17.19 15.13 -0.70
CA ALA A 360 -16.24 15.16 -1.82
C ALA A 360 -16.85 15.82 -3.07
N ARG A 361 -18.12 15.52 -3.34
CA ARG A 361 -18.91 16.00 -4.47
C ARG A 361 -18.98 17.52 -4.51
N ASN A 362 -19.20 18.18 -3.36
CA ASN A 362 -19.22 19.64 -3.23
C ASN A 362 -20.00 20.33 -4.39
N SER A 363 -21.31 20.04 -4.47
CA SER A 363 -22.19 20.55 -5.55
C SER A 363 -21.71 20.25 -6.98
N GLY A 364 -21.01 19.13 -7.17
CA GLY A 364 -20.51 18.68 -8.47
C GLY A 364 -19.10 19.16 -8.83
N ALA A 365 -18.42 19.92 -7.95
CA ALA A 365 -17.03 20.35 -8.15
C ALA A 365 -16.01 19.20 -7.96
N TRP A 366 -16.37 18.17 -7.17
CA TRP A 366 -15.53 16.99 -6.90
C TRP A 366 -14.14 17.30 -6.33
N ASP A 367 -14.04 18.34 -5.52
CA ASP A 367 -12.79 18.85 -4.95
C ASP A 367 -12.72 18.76 -3.41
N GLY A 368 -13.79 18.31 -2.75
CA GLY A 368 -13.83 18.08 -1.31
C GLY A 368 -13.02 16.86 -0.83
N PRO A 369 -12.84 16.68 0.49
CA PRO A 369 -12.31 15.46 1.08
C PRO A 369 -13.36 14.34 1.06
N GLY A 370 -12.93 13.08 1.27
CA GLY A 370 -13.81 11.91 1.26
C GLY A 370 -13.63 11.01 0.05
N ILE A 371 -14.73 10.41 -0.44
CA ILE A 371 -14.72 9.51 -1.61
C ILE A 371 -15.05 10.35 -2.84
N THR A 372 -14.04 10.65 -3.65
CA THR A 372 -14.15 11.53 -4.82
C THR A 372 -14.05 10.77 -6.14
N SER A 373 -14.31 11.46 -7.24
CA SER A 373 -14.16 10.96 -8.60
C SER A 373 -13.58 12.04 -9.52
N THR A 374 -12.33 11.87 -9.91
CA THR A 374 -11.71 12.70 -10.96
C THR A 374 -12.42 12.51 -12.31
N ALA A 375 -12.99 11.34 -12.59
CA ALA A 375 -13.77 11.11 -13.81
C ALA A 375 -15.07 11.93 -13.83
N ALA A 376 -15.83 11.97 -12.72
CA ALA A 376 -17.00 12.83 -12.59
C ALA A 376 -16.63 14.31 -12.72
N LYS A 377 -15.54 14.71 -12.04
CA LYS A 377 -14.99 16.08 -12.12
C LYS A 377 -14.71 16.52 -13.55
N ASN A 378 -14.24 15.60 -14.40
CA ASN A 378 -13.84 15.90 -15.77
C ASN A 378 -14.90 15.52 -16.83
N ALA A 379 -16.01 14.89 -16.42
CA ALA A 379 -17.08 14.45 -17.31
C ALA A 379 -17.63 15.63 -18.14
N THR A 380 -17.78 15.40 -19.45
CA THR A 380 -18.38 16.34 -20.41
C THR A 380 -19.24 15.52 -21.38
N PRO A 381 -20.59 15.59 -21.30
CA PRO A 381 -21.39 16.37 -20.34
C PRO A 381 -21.29 15.84 -18.89
N LYS A 382 -21.79 16.59 -17.89
CA LYS A 382 -21.76 16.23 -16.46
C LYS A 382 -22.81 15.18 -16.08
N ASN A 383 -22.82 14.06 -16.79
CA ASN A 383 -23.88 13.06 -16.72
C ASN A 383 -23.56 11.80 -15.89
N ARG A 384 -22.36 11.70 -15.32
CA ARG A 384 -21.95 10.58 -14.44
C ARG A 384 -21.44 11.06 -13.08
N THR A 385 -21.55 10.19 -12.09
CA THR A 385 -21.32 10.50 -10.67
C THR A 385 -20.95 9.22 -9.90
N LEU A 386 -20.76 9.32 -8.59
CA LEU A 386 -20.72 8.17 -7.70
C LEU A 386 -22.11 7.93 -7.08
N GLY A 387 -22.72 6.79 -7.39
CA GLY A 387 -23.98 6.33 -6.83
C GLY A 387 -23.74 5.35 -5.69
N THR A 388 -24.71 5.19 -4.78
CA THR A 388 -24.60 4.25 -3.65
C THR A 388 -25.86 3.42 -3.47
N LEU A 389 -25.68 2.14 -3.14
CA LEU A 389 -26.73 1.25 -2.69
C LEU A 389 -26.24 0.42 -1.52
N THR A 390 -27.13 0.06 -0.60
CA THR A 390 -26.86 -1.11 0.25
C THR A 390 -27.01 -2.38 -0.59
N GLY A 391 -26.37 -3.47 -0.18
CA GLY A 391 -26.57 -4.76 -0.82
C GLY A 391 -28.04 -5.18 -0.84
N ALA A 392 -28.79 -4.87 0.21
CA ALA A 392 -30.24 -5.12 0.26
C ALA A 392 -31.02 -4.36 -0.82
N GLN A 393 -30.68 -3.08 -1.06
CA GLN A 393 -31.30 -2.29 -2.13
C GLN A 393 -30.92 -2.84 -3.51
N PHE A 394 -29.65 -3.19 -3.70
CA PHE A 394 -29.16 -3.78 -4.94
C PHE A 394 -29.87 -5.11 -5.24
N HIS A 395 -30.01 -6.01 -4.27
CA HIS A 395 -30.77 -7.26 -4.43
C HIS A 395 -32.27 -7.02 -4.64
N ALA A 396 -32.86 -5.99 -4.02
CA ALA A 396 -34.25 -5.65 -4.26
C ALA A 396 -34.50 -5.18 -5.70
N ALA A 397 -33.50 -4.54 -6.32
CA ALA A 397 -33.63 -3.97 -7.66
C ALA A 397 -33.19 -4.95 -8.76
N GLN A 398 -32.06 -5.64 -8.56
CA GLN A 398 -31.44 -6.54 -9.54
C GLN A 398 -31.79 -8.03 -9.31
N GLY A 399 -32.42 -8.35 -8.18
CA GLY A 399 -32.76 -9.71 -7.76
C GLY A 399 -31.77 -10.32 -6.75
N ALA A 400 -32.26 -11.25 -5.94
CA ALA A 400 -31.52 -11.83 -4.80
C ALA A 400 -30.22 -12.61 -5.14
N GLY A 401 -30.00 -12.91 -6.43
CA GLY A 401 -28.79 -13.59 -6.91
C GLY A 401 -27.89 -12.70 -7.78
N ALA A 402 -28.18 -11.40 -7.87
CA ALA A 402 -27.40 -10.47 -8.66
C ALA A 402 -25.97 -10.35 -8.14
N THR A 403 -25.01 -10.22 -9.05
CA THR A 403 -23.61 -9.97 -8.72
C THR A 403 -23.26 -8.53 -9.02
N PHE A 404 -22.56 -7.85 -8.11
CA PHE A 404 -22.01 -6.53 -8.35
C PHE A 404 -20.64 -6.69 -9.03
N ASP A 405 -20.52 -6.30 -10.31
CA ASP A 405 -19.26 -6.42 -11.07
C ASP A 405 -18.64 -7.84 -11.04
N GLY A 406 -19.49 -8.86 -11.01
CA GLY A 406 -19.08 -10.27 -10.98
C GLY A 406 -18.70 -10.81 -9.60
N VAL A 407 -18.87 -10.03 -8.52
CA VAL A 407 -18.75 -10.52 -7.13
C VAL A 407 -20.10 -10.63 -6.43
N THR A 408 -20.25 -11.61 -5.56
CA THR A 408 -21.39 -11.70 -4.64
C THR A 408 -21.24 -10.65 -3.55
N VAL A 409 -22.34 -10.00 -3.18
CA VAL A 409 -22.40 -9.00 -2.13
C VAL A 409 -23.39 -9.44 -1.05
N LEU A 410 -23.19 -8.95 0.18
CA LEU A 410 -24.07 -9.16 1.31
C LEU A 410 -25.06 -8.00 1.42
N ASP A 411 -26.23 -8.24 2.00
CA ASP A 411 -27.23 -7.19 2.24
C ASP A 411 -26.69 -6.01 3.09
N THR A 412 -25.67 -6.29 3.91
CA THR A 412 -25.00 -5.32 4.77
C THR A 412 -23.90 -4.52 4.07
N ASP A 413 -23.45 -4.94 2.89
CA ASP A 413 -22.43 -4.20 2.14
C ASP A 413 -22.97 -2.85 1.67
N VAL A 414 -22.07 -1.87 1.57
CA VAL A 414 -22.30 -0.61 0.87
C VAL A 414 -21.58 -0.67 -0.47
N LEU A 415 -22.34 -0.52 -1.54
CA LEU A 415 -21.86 -0.54 -2.91
C LEU A 415 -21.76 0.90 -3.40
N VAL A 416 -20.61 1.27 -3.96
CA VAL A 416 -20.41 2.52 -4.68
C VAL A 416 -20.14 2.18 -6.14
N LYS A 417 -20.94 2.73 -7.03
CA LYS A 417 -20.76 2.58 -8.48
C LYS A 417 -20.43 3.93 -9.10
N PHE A 418 -19.87 3.95 -10.30
CA PHE A 418 -19.79 5.13 -11.16
C PHE A 418 -20.95 5.19 -12.19
N PRO A 419 -22.24 5.35 -11.81
CA PRO A 419 -23.36 5.28 -12.75
C PRO A 419 -23.58 6.61 -13.51
N TYR A 420 -24.58 6.61 -14.39
CA TYR A 420 -25.24 7.83 -14.81
C TYR A 420 -25.97 8.48 -13.61
N TYR A 421 -26.17 9.79 -13.63
CA TYR A 421 -27.12 10.39 -12.69
C TYR A 421 -28.50 9.77 -12.92
N GLY A 422 -29.11 9.26 -11.86
CA GLY A 422 -30.45 8.68 -11.92
C GLY A 422 -30.52 7.22 -12.35
N ASP A 423 -29.40 6.54 -12.66
CA ASP A 423 -29.38 5.07 -12.67
C ASP A 423 -29.38 4.60 -11.21
N VAL A 424 -30.57 4.62 -10.61
CA VAL A 424 -30.76 4.45 -9.16
C VAL A 424 -30.78 3.00 -8.74
N ASP A 425 -30.83 2.07 -9.70
CA ASP A 425 -30.76 0.64 -9.45
C ASP A 425 -29.49 -0.07 -9.96
N PHE A 426 -28.57 0.66 -10.59
CA PHE A 426 -27.31 0.15 -11.15
C PHE A 426 -27.50 -0.85 -12.31
N ASN A 427 -28.55 -0.70 -13.12
CA ASN A 427 -28.73 -1.49 -14.33
C ASN A 427 -27.91 -0.95 -15.54
N GLY A 428 -27.31 0.23 -15.41
CA GLY A 428 -26.45 0.86 -16.42
C GLY A 428 -27.18 1.77 -17.41
N LEU A 429 -28.48 1.97 -17.25
CA LEU A 429 -29.33 2.86 -18.03
C LEU A 429 -30.10 3.78 -17.09
N VAL A 430 -30.46 4.95 -17.60
CA VAL A 430 -31.55 5.74 -17.00
C VAL A 430 -32.83 5.43 -17.76
N ASP A 431 -33.88 4.94 -17.13
CA ASP A 431 -35.13 4.65 -17.83
C ASP A 431 -36.39 4.90 -16.98
N PHE A 432 -37.53 4.37 -17.44
CA PHE A 432 -38.81 4.56 -16.77
C PHE A 432 -38.82 4.04 -15.33
N ASP A 433 -38.10 2.95 -15.04
CA ASP A 433 -38.07 2.38 -13.69
C ASP A 433 -37.36 3.33 -12.73
N ASP A 434 -36.34 4.06 -13.19
CA ASP A 434 -35.67 5.10 -12.43
C ASP A 434 -36.57 6.32 -12.18
N TYR A 435 -37.27 6.80 -13.22
CA TYR A 435 -38.24 7.88 -13.09
C TYR A 435 -39.37 7.53 -12.12
N SER A 436 -39.89 6.30 -12.18
CA SER A 436 -40.91 5.85 -11.24
C SER A 436 -40.41 5.84 -9.79
N ARG A 437 -39.11 5.60 -9.55
CA ARG A 437 -38.53 5.61 -8.20
C ARG A 437 -38.32 7.03 -7.68
N ILE A 438 -37.78 7.94 -8.47
CA ILE A 438 -37.62 9.35 -8.07
C ILE A 438 -38.99 10.01 -7.83
N ASP A 439 -39.99 9.73 -8.67
CA ASP A 439 -41.37 10.21 -8.46
C ASP A 439 -41.94 9.67 -7.14
N SER A 440 -41.70 8.40 -6.84
CA SER A 440 -42.09 7.82 -5.55
C SER A 440 -41.30 8.47 -4.40
N GLY A 441 -40.04 8.83 -4.60
CA GLY A 441 -39.21 9.51 -3.61
C GLY A 441 -39.74 10.90 -3.29
N PHE A 442 -39.95 11.70 -4.32
CA PHE A 442 -40.53 13.04 -4.25
C PHE A 442 -41.90 13.03 -3.57
N ASN A 443 -42.84 12.22 -4.06
CA ASN A 443 -44.22 12.18 -3.56
C ASN A 443 -44.35 11.67 -2.13
N ASN A 444 -43.38 10.90 -1.64
CA ASN A 444 -43.37 10.33 -0.28
C ASN A 444 -42.30 10.94 0.63
N ASN A 445 -41.64 12.02 0.20
CA ASN A 445 -40.56 12.69 0.94
C ASN A 445 -39.47 11.72 1.42
N ARG A 446 -39.07 10.76 0.57
CA ARG A 446 -37.95 9.86 0.84
C ARG A 446 -36.64 10.50 0.38
N THR A 447 -35.53 9.94 0.84
CA THR A 447 -34.18 10.47 0.58
C THR A 447 -33.22 9.34 0.23
N GLY A 448 -31.99 9.70 -0.17
CA GLY A 448 -30.96 8.77 -0.60
C GLY A 448 -31.11 8.28 -2.04
N TRP A 449 -29.97 7.88 -2.62
CA TRP A 449 -29.80 7.51 -4.02
C TRP A 449 -30.90 6.59 -4.57
N PHE A 450 -31.22 5.48 -3.90
CA PHE A 450 -32.25 4.53 -4.36
C PHE A 450 -33.65 5.14 -4.51
N ASN A 451 -33.93 6.26 -3.85
CA ASN A 451 -35.20 6.99 -3.93
C ASN A 451 -35.12 8.24 -4.82
N GLY A 452 -33.99 8.49 -5.48
CA GLY A 452 -33.84 9.61 -6.44
C GLY A 452 -33.14 10.87 -5.93
N ASP A 453 -32.58 10.87 -4.73
CA ASP A 453 -31.69 11.94 -4.22
C ASP A 453 -30.27 11.65 -4.74
N VAL A 454 -30.01 12.13 -5.97
CA VAL A 454 -28.83 11.79 -6.78
C VAL A 454 -27.70 12.80 -6.63
N ASP A 455 -27.96 13.93 -5.97
CA ASP A 455 -26.95 14.91 -5.60
C ASP A 455 -26.49 14.82 -4.13
N TYR A 456 -27.13 13.97 -3.32
CA TYR A 456 -26.88 13.73 -1.89
C TYR A 456 -27.14 14.94 -0.98
N ASN A 457 -28.06 15.84 -1.35
CA ASN A 457 -28.44 16.97 -0.51
C ASN A 457 -29.47 16.59 0.58
N GLY A 458 -30.01 15.37 0.53
CA GLY A 458 -30.95 14.83 1.53
C GLY A 458 -32.41 15.15 1.26
N ILE A 459 -32.74 15.66 0.08
CA ILE A 459 -34.10 15.95 -0.39
C ILE A 459 -34.18 15.47 -1.85
N VAL A 460 -35.33 14.97 -2.27
CA VAL A 460 -35.61 14.75 -3.69
C VAL A 460 -36.37 15.96 -4.21
N ASP A 461 -35.77 16.73 -5.11
CA ASP A 461 -36.40 17.91 -5.70
C ASP A 461 -36.00 18.16 -7.16
N PHE A 462 -36.27 19.37 -7.67
CA PHE A 462 -36.04 19.72 -9.07
C PHE A 462 -34.56 19.67 -9.47
N ASP A 463 -33.62 19.83 -8.53
CA ASP A 463 -32.19 19.73 -8.81
C ASP A 463 -31.84 18.29 -9.21
N ASP A 464 -32.42 17.29 -8.54
CA ASP A 464 -32.29 15.87 -8.92
C ASP A 464 -32.89 15.57 -10.29
N TYR A 465 -34.11 16.06 -10.55
CA TYR A 465 -34.77 15.91 -11.86
C TYR A 465 -33.93 16.52 -12.99
N SER A 466 -33.25 17.64 -12.74
CA SER A 466 -32.38 18.26 -13.74
C SER A 466 -31.16 17.39 -14.09
N LEU A 467 -30.60 16.66 -13.11
CA LEU A 467 -29.45 15.79 -13.28
C LEU A 467 -29.81 14.48 -14.01
N ILE A 468 -30.91 13.83 -13.62
CA ILE A 468 -31.40 12.61 -14.28
C ILE A 468 -31.82 12.90 -15.73
N ASP A 469 -32.53 14.00 -15.99
CA ASP A 469 -32.94 14.36 -17.35
C ASP A 469 -31.74 14.65 -18.23
N GLN A 470 -30.70 15.29 -17.69
CA GLN A 470 -29.47 15.51 -18.43
C GLN A 470 -28.81 14.16 -18.77
N ALA A 471 -28.73 13.24 -17.82
CA ALA A 471 -28.20 11.91 -18.08
C ALA A 471 -29.04 11.18 -19.14
N PHE A 472 -30.37 11.18 -19.02
CA PHE A 472 -31.30 10.55 -19.96
C PHE A 472 -31.17 11.12 -21.39
N ASN A 473 -31.04 12.44 -21.51
CA ASN A 473 -30.88 13.10 -22.81
C ASN A 473 -29.51 12.87 -23.43
N THR A 474 -28.46 12.70 -22.61
CA THR A 474 -27.10 12.51 -23.09
C THR A 474 -26.81 11.07 -23.46
N GLN A 475 -27.35 10.10 -22.71
CA GLN A 475 -27.31 8.70 -23.11
C GLN A 475 -28.13 8.45 -24.40
N SER A 476 -29.23 9.19 -24.60
CA SER A 476 -30.13 9.03 -25.76
C SER A 476 -29.74 9.87 -26.99
N GLY A 477 -28.75 10.75 -26.86
CA GLY A 477 -28.29 11.62 -27.95
C GLY A 477 -29.20 12.83 -28.26
N THR A 478 -30.12 13.19 -27.38
CA THR A 478 -31.11 14.26 -27.57
C THR A 478 -30.72 15.60 -26.92
N LEU A 479 -29.59 15.65 -26.20
CA LEU A 479 -29.16 16.82 -25.42
C LEU A 479 -29.24 18.16 -26.19
N ARG A 480 -28.75 18.21 -27.44
CA ARG A 480 -28.72 19.46 -28.21
C ARG A 480 -30.12 20.06 -28.39
N ARG A 481 -31.14 19.22 -28.60
CA ARG A 481 -32.52 19.68 -28.77
C ARG A 481 -33.09 20.15 -27.44
N ALA A 482 -32.88 19.40 -26.36
CA ALA A 482 -33.28 19.81 -25.00
C ALA A 482 -32.70 21.20 -24.64
N MET A 483 -31.41 21.42 -24.89
CA MET A 483 -30.76 22.72 -24.65
C MET A 483 -31.41 23.86 -25.44
N SER A 484 -31.69 23.66 -26.73
CA SER A 484 -32.31 24.69 -27.58
C SER A 484 -33.72 25.08 -27.11
N TYR A 485 -34.46 24.11 -26.56
CA TYR A 485 -35.76 24.34 -25.97
C TYR A 485 -35.63 25.11 -24.65
N LEU A 486 -34.78 24.64 -23.73
CA LEU A 486 -34.65 25.23 -22.39
C LEU A 486 -34.02 26.62 -22.39
N ASN A 487 -33.04 26.89 -23.26
CA ASN A 487 -32.41 28.22 -23.35
C ASN A 487 -33.25 29.25 -24.14
N GLY A 488 -34.39 28.83 -24.69
CA GLY A 488 -35.31 29.70 -25.42
C GLY A 488 -34.93 30.01 -26.87
N SER A 489 -33.81 29.48 -27.39
CA SER A 489 -33.40 29.71 -28.79
C SER A 489 -34.36 29.06 -29.79
N ASP A 490 -35.01 27.95 -29.42
CA ASP A 490 -36.08 27.31 -30.17
C ASP A 490 -37.08 26.60 -29.24
N ARG A 491 -38.12 27.33 -28.82
CA ARG A 491 -39.25 26.83 -28.00
C ARG A 491 -40.33 26.10 -28.80
N SER A 492 -40.10 25.76 -30.07
CA SER A 492 -41.08 24.99 -30.85
C SER A 492 -41.19 23.55 -30.34
N ASP A 493 -42.30 22.88 -30.61
CA ASP A 493 -42.46 21.44 -30.33
C ASP A 493 -41.82 20.56 -31.43
N ALA A 494 -41.30 21.18 -32.49
CA ALA A 494 -40.73 20.46 -33.62
C ALA A 494 -39.50 19.64 -33.19
N GLY A 495 -39.53 18.34 -33.45
CA GLY A 495 -38.43 17.43 -33.10
C GLY A 495 -38.32 17.13 -31.60
N MET A 496 -39.38 17.38 -30.82
CA MET A 496 -39.50 16.98 -29.40
C MET A 496 -40.13 15.60 -29.23
N ASP A 497 -40.26 14.80 -30.29
CA ASP A 497 -40.98 13.52 -30.29
C ASP A 497 -40.30 12.41 -29.48
N ALA A 498 -39.00 12.57 -29.16
CA ALA A 498 -38.27 11.58 -28.37
C ALA A 498 -38.76 11.57 -26.91
N PRO A 499 -38.90 10.40 -26.26
CA PRO A 499 -39.34 10.32 -24.86
C PRO A 499 -38.53 11.21 -23.91
N SER A 500 -37.21 11.30 -24.14
CA SER A 500 -36.29 12.15 -23.36
C SER A 500 -36.54 13.64 -23.48
N LEU A 501 -37.08 14.07 -24.61
CA LEU A 501 -37.44 15.46 -24.85
C LEU A 501 -38.83 15.79 -24.31
N GLN A 502 -39.76 14.83 -24.32
CA GLN A 502 -41.06 15.02 -23.70
C GLN A 502 -40.95 15.18 -22.18
N LEU A 503 -40.09 14.39 -21.52
CA LEU A 503 -39.82 14.57 -20.09
C LEU A 503 -39.28 15.97 -19.76
N VAL A 504 -38.42 16.53 -20.62
CA VAL A 504 -37.92 17.91 -20.45
C VAL A 504 -39.06 18.94 -20.54
N VAL A 505 -40.03 18.72 -21.44
CA VAL A 505 -41.21 19.59 -21.56
C VAL A 505 -42.09 19.48 -20.32
N ASP A 506 -42.34 18.25 -19.86
CA ASP A 506 -43.19 17.99 -18.70
C ASP A 506 -42.59 18.56 -17.42
N HIS A 507 -41.29 18.31 -17.16
CA HIS A 507 -40.61 18.85 -15.98
C HIS A 507 -40.44 20.37 -16.03
N LEU A 508 -40.22 20.97 -17.20
CA LEU A 508 -40.29 22.42 -17.33
C LEU A 508 -41.69 22.94 -16.99
N GLY A 509 -42.75 22.25 -17.42
CA GLY A 509 -44.13 22.60 -17.09
C GLY A 509 -44.41 22.51 -15.58
N GLN A 510 -43.84 21.51 -14.91
CA GLN A 510 -44.03 21.24 -13.50
C GLN A 510 -43.22 22.17 -12.58
N PHE A 511 -41.94 22.36 -12.87
CA PHE A 511 -40.97 23.05 -12.01
C PHE A 511 -40.62 24.47 -12.50
N GLY A 512 -40.94 24.81 -13.75
CA GLY A 512 -40.69 26.13 -14.33
C GLY A 512 -39.21 26.41 -14.58
N GLU A 513 -38.86 27.69 -14.61
CA GLU A 513 -37.52 28.16 -15.01
C GLU A 513 -36.38 27.75 -14.06
N GLN A 514 -36.70 27.31 -12.83
CA GLN A 514 -35.68 26.78 -11.91
C GLN A 514 -35.08 25.47 -12.42
N TYR A 515 -35.92 24.57 -12.94
CA TYR A 515 -35.47 23.35 -13.61
C TYR A 515 -34.63 23.68 -14.86
N ALA A 516 -35.07 24.63 -15.69
CA ALA A 516 -34.30 25.04 -16.86
C ALA A 516 -32.92 25.57 -16.48
N ALA A 517 -32.84 26.38 -15.42
CA ALA A 517 -31.58 26.91 -14.92
C ALA A 517 -30.65 25.79 -14.40
N GLY A 518 -31.17 24.84 -13.61
CA GLY A 518 -30.39 23.68 -13.11
C GLY A 518 -29.87 22.78 -14.22
N PHE A 519 -30.73 22.46 -15.20
CA PHE A 519 -30.36 21.65 -16.35
C PHE A 519 -29.27 22.34 -17.18
N LEU A 520 -29.41 23.65 -17.45
CA LEU A 520 -28.42 24.39 -18.24
C LEU A 520 -27.10 24.59 -17.47
N ALA A 521 -27.15 24.84 -16.17
CA ALA A 521 -25.96 25.03 -15.34
C ALA A 521 -25.09 23.76 -15.23
N SER A 522 -25.71 22.59 -15.35
CA SER A 522 -25.00 21.31 -15.37
C SER A 522 -24.41 20.99 -16.75
N VAL A 523 -24.75 21.70 -17.82
CA VAL A 523 -24.11 21.52 -19.13
C VAL A 523 -22.88 22.44 -19.22
N PRO A 524 -21.67 21.90 -19.48
CA PRO A 524 -20.52 22.75 -19.77
C PRO A 524 -20.79 23.59 -21.02
N GLU A 525 -20.74 24.92 -20.90
CA GLU A 525 -20.83 25.82 -22.05
C GLU A 525 -19.78 25.39 -23.10
N PRO A 526 -20.17 25.13 -24.36
CA PRO A 526 -19.17 24.95 -25.40
C PRO A 526 -18.28 26.20 -25.42
N THR A 527 -16.99 26.03 -25.68
CA THR A 527 -15.99 27.10 -25.82
C THR A 527 -16.25 28.08 -26.99
N SER A 528 -17.50 28.30 -27.35
CA SER A 528 -18.02 29.30 -28.26
C SER A 528 -18.92 30.28 -27.50
N ALA A 529 -18.34 31.02 -26.55
CA ALA A 529 -18.98 32.21 -26.02
C ALA A 529 -18.99 33.30 -27.10
N ILE A 530 -20.18 33.71 -27.54
CA ILE A 530 -20.61 35.10 -27.73
C ILE A 530 -22.16 35.05 -27.78
N VAL A 531 -22.81 35.99 -27.10
CA VAL A 531 -24.27 36.22 -26.95
C VAL A 531 -24.93 35.61 -25.71
N PHE A 532 -24.53 36.04 -24.51
CA PHE A 532 -25.47 36.20 -23.37
C PHE A 532 -25.12 37.46 -22.58
N ALA A 533 -25.54 38.62 -23.10
CA ALA A 533 -25.53 39.90 -22.40
C ALA A 533 -26.88 40.65 -22.54
N GLY A 534 -27.98 39.93 -22.79
CA GLY A 534 -29.22 40.52 -23.29
C GLY A 534 -30.44 40.54 -22.36
N LEU A 535 -30.46 39.85 -21.22
CA LEU A 535 -31.74 39.57 -20.53
C LEU A 535 -31.84 39.98 -19.05
N ALA A 536 -30.93 40.82 -18.54
CA ALA A 536 -31.04 41.39 -17.18
C ALA A 536 -31.46 42.89 -17.14
N ALA A 537 -31.92 43.48 -18.25
CA ALA A 537 -32.17 44.93 -18.35
C ALA A 537 -33.62 45.35 -18.64
N SER A 538 -34.61 44.45 -18.68
CA SER A 538 -36.00 44.79 -19.06
C SER A 538 -37.04 44.61 -17.95
N ALA A 539 -36.64 44.54 -16.68
CA ALA A 539 -37.56 44.49 -15.53
C ALA A 539 -37.57 45.76 -14.64
N ALA A 540 -36.95 46.86 -15.08
CA ALA A 540 -37.04 48.15 -14.38
C ALA A 540 -37.59 49.25 -15.30
N SER A 541 -38.81 49.70 -14.98
CA SER A 541 -39.42 50.99 -15.34
C SER A 541 -40.22 51.15 -16.64
N VAL A 542 -41.35 50.44 -16.77
CA VAL A 542 -42.52 51.00 -17.48
C VAL A 542 -43.32 51.90 -16.54
N ARG A 543 -43.27 53.19 -16.89
CA ARG A 543 -44.03 54.34 -16.40
C ARG A 543 -45.47 54.06 -15.95
N ARG A 544 -45.79 54.59 -14.76
CA ARG A 544 -47.14 55.01 -14.33
C ARG A 544 -47.76 55.98 -15.35
N ARG A 545 -48.89 55.60 -15.96
CA ARG A 545 -49.95 56.54 -16.42
C ARG A 545 -51.34 55.91 -16.24
N ARG A 546 -52.14 56.47 -15.32
CA ARG A 546 -53.61 56.53 -15.27
C ARG A 546 -53.93 57.98 -14.88
N ARG A 547 -54.94 58.71 -15.35
CA ARG A 547 -55.97 58.64 -16.41
C ARG A 547 -56.42 60.11 -16.60
N CYS A 548 -56.97 60.44 -17.76
CA CYS A 548 -57.55 61.75 -18.10
C CYS A 548 -58.82 62.09 -17.28
N ASN A 549 -59.14 63.39 -17.28
CA ASN A 549 -60.37 64.12 -16.94
C ASN A 549 -61.56 63.35 -16.38
#